data_AF-A0A970IPZ6-F1
#
_entry.id   AF-A0A970IPZ6-F1
#
_cell.length_a   1.000
_cell.length_b   1.000
_cell.length_c   1.000
_cell.angle_alpha   90.00
_cell.angle_beta   90.00
_cell.angle_gamma   90.00
#
_symmetry.space_group_name_H-M   'P 1'
#
loop_
_entity.id
_entity.type
_entity.pdbx_description
1 polymer ?
#
loop_
_entity_poly.entity_id
_entity_poly.type
_entity_poly.pdbx_seq_one_letter_code
_entity_poly.pdbx_strand_id
1 'polypeptide(L)'
;MSEKTMQVLPWSGHYTDLQSLIKEIKEAQIGMYLKFENEINKAFYVPDPDTFEVVLSSSGDKIFIPNAISYHTLFRGQTQDWGKCKSSLYRNEYDDIRIFIERLRLIEFCGIVETHPVVQRFFMKNNYRISKVGLAQHYGIQTEMLDITNDVDISAFFAVCPYDKETDSYKTICDDQVHIGVIYATLTYDYLSHKLDKFLDDKISVIGMQPFMRPGSQKGFSIKLEKEEEFFAMKYTFNYTKQDSDFYFNKFKNGESLWTKDEIASMIKPIIKQTHFSRKTFQKAYEMYRPKGYSRTKLIKALCDYNISIDHKLNPSVYPSDKIQQAVQNWNSTQAKNICKILQRKFWRDNEVIDKDGNKSYTNRHDFRSLEMINDIECLRLLGSHYRQKFLPVKYFDITRFNTNNSSRKDRSFNTDWRYIEPKVELMKSETFLDEKDCLI
;
A
#
# COMPACT_ATOMS: atom_id res chain seq x y z
N MET A 1 -14.54 36.72 12.13
CA MET A 1 -14.75 35.74 11.04
C MET A 1 -13.67 34.69 11.19
N SER A 2 -14.02 33.47 11.58
CA SER A 2 -13.08 32.36 11.68
C SER A 2 -12.49 32.09 10.29
N GLU A 3 -11.16 32.05 10.17
CA GLU A 3 -10.47 31.56 8.98
C GLU A 3 -11.03 30.16 8.65
N LYS A 4 -11.87 30.07 7.61
CA LYS A 4 -12.39 28.79 7.11
C LYS A 4 -11.28 28.17 6.25
N THR A 5 -10.50 27.28 6.87
CA THR A 5 -9.50 26.44 6.20
C THR A 5 -10.19 25.42 5.30
N MET A 6 -9.71 25.24 4.08
CA MET A 6 -10.25 24.29 3.10
C MET A 6 -9.71 22.89 3.21
N GLN A 7 -10.46 21.96 2.62
CA GLN A 7 -10.09 20.58 2.47
C GLN A 7 -10.34 20.04 1.03
N VAL A 8 -9.39 19.22 0.53
CA VAL A 8 -9.50 18.42 -0.72
C VAL A 8 -10.37 17.17 -0.51
N LEU A 9 -10.51 16.76 0.75
CA LEU A 9 -11.38 15.69 1.22
C LEU A 9 -12.60 16.27 1.93
N PRO A 10 -13.67 15.49 2.17
CA PRO A 10 -14.83 15.95 2.94
C PRO A 10 -14.48 16.46 4.34
N TRP A 11 -15.36 17.24 4.98
CA TRP A 11 -15.07 17.79 6.32
C TRP A 11 -14.83 16.67 7.33
N SER A 12 -13.68 16.68 8.02
CA SER A 12 -13.47 15.74 9.13
C SER A 12 -14.52 15.95 10.21
N GLY A 13 -15.05 14.85 10.74
CA GLY A 13 -16.06 14.89 11.77
C GLY A 13 -16.89 13.63 11.82
N HIS A 14 -18.03 13.76 12.48
CA HIS A 14 -19.00 12.69 12.60
C HIS A 14 -20.08 12.81 11.52
N TYR A 15 -20.35 11.69 10.86
CA TYR A 15 -21.39 11.53 9.85
C TYR A 15 -22.57 10.75 10.41
N THR A 16 -23.78 11.16 10.05
CA THR A 16 -25.03 10.53 10.52
C THR A 16 -25.19 9.09 10.05
N ASP A 17 -24.57 8.74 8.93
CA ASP A 17 -24.62 7.41 8.31
C ASP A 17 -23.42 7.19 7.39
N LEU A 18 -23.06 5.92 7.17
CA LEU A 18 -21.95 5.53 6.31
C LEU A 18 -22.16 5.95 4.84
N GLN A 19 -23.39 5.88 4.32
CA GLN A 19 -23.64 6.11 2.89
C GLN A 19 -23.37 7.56 2.49
N SER A 20 -23.76 8.51 3.34
CA SER A 20 -23.47 9.94 3.19
C SER A 20 -21.96 10.19 3.14
N LEU A 21 -21.18 9.59 4.05
CA LEU A 21 -19.72 9.70 4.04
C LEU A 21 -19.11 9.14 2.74
N ILE A 22 -19.51 7.92 2.34
CA ILE A 22 -18.99 7.27 1.13
C ILE A 22 -19.33 8.08 -0.12
N LYS A 23 -20.53 8.66 -0.18
CA LYS A 23 -20.95 9.54 -1.27
C LYS A 23 -20.07 10.79 -1.36
N GLU A 24 -19.87 11.50 -0.25
CA GLU A 24 -19.01 12.70 -0.23
C GLU A 24 -17.56 12.39 -0.60
N ILE A 25 -17.00 11.27 -0.12
CA ILE A 25 -15.66 10.83 -0.51
C ILE A 25 -15.59 10.58 -2.03
N LYS A 26 -16.55 9.86 -2.60
CA LYS A 26 -16.57 9.56 -4.04
C LYS A 26 -16.76 10.83 -4.89
N GLU A 27 -17.58 11.78 -4.42
CA GLU A 27 -17.73 13.09 -5.07
C GLU A 27 -16.43 13.89 -5.04
N ALA A 28 -15.71 13.89 -3.92
CA ALA A 28 -14.39 14.53 -3.81
C ALA A 28 -13.38 13.91 -4.79
N GLN A 29 -13.34 12.57 -4.90
CA GLN A 29 -12.46 11.87 -5.85
C GLN A 29 -12.77 12.23 -7.31
N ILE A 30 -14.06 12.32 -7.69
CA ILE A 30 -14.49 12.78 -9.02
C ILE A 30 -14.10 14.24 -9.26
N GLY A 31 -14.07 15.05 -8.20
CA GLY A 31 -13.59 16.44 -8.23
C GLY A 31 -12.15 16.58 -8.73
N MET A 32 -11.33 15.54 -8.58
CA MET A 32 -9.91 15.53 -8.96
C MET A 32 -9.64 14.99 -10.37
N TYR A 33 -10.67 14.61 -11.12
CA TYR A 33 -10.50 14.17 -12.50
C TYR A 33 -10.09 15.33 -13.41
N LEU A 34 -9.17 15.07 -14.32
CA LEU A 34 -8.69 16.02 -15.32
C LEU A 34 -9.80 16.33 -16.33
N LYS A 35 -9.71 17.50 -16.98
CA LYS A 35 -10.75 17.97 -17.92
C LYS A 35 -11.03 16.99 -19.07
N PHE A 36 -10.02 16.26 -19.52
CA PHE A 36 -10.15 15.27 -20.59
C PHE A 36 -10.74 13.93 -20.12
N GLU A 37 -10.80 13.66 -18.80
CA GLU A 37 -11.41 12.47 -18.17
C GLU A 37 -12.93 12.67 -17.94
N ASN A 38 -13.59 13.46 -18.80
CA ASN A 38 -15.02 13.71 -18.75
C ASN A 38 -15.84 12.47 -19.18
N GLU A 39 -17.16 12.50 -18.95
CA GLU A 39 -18.05 11.35 -19.20
C GLU A 39 -18.00 10.80 -20.64
N ILE A 40 -17.69 11.64 -21.64
CA ILE A 40 -17.58 11.19 -23.05
C ILE A 40 -16.36 10.29 -23.23
N ASN A 41 -15.22 10.67 -22.63
CA ASN A 41 -13.96 9.96 -22.81
C ASN A 41 -13.67 8.96 -21.67
N LYS A 42 -14.48 8.94 -20.62
CA LYS A 42 -14.26 8.18 -19.40
C LYS A 42 -13.98 6.70 -19.66
N ALA A 43 -14.68 6.10 -20.63
CA ALA A 43 -14.47 4.70 -21.02
C ALA A 43 -13.03 4.37 -21.48
N PHE A 44 -12.28 5.36 -21.98
CA PHE A 44 -10.88 5.18 -22.41
C PHE A 44 -9.86 5.24 -21.27
N TYR A 45 -10.24 5.78 -20.11
CA TYR A 45 -9.33 5.99 -18.98
C TYR A 45 -9.70 5.20 -17.73
N VAL A 46 -10.97 4.75 -17.62
CA VAL A 46 -11.41 3.87 -16.53
C VAL A 46 -10.67 2.52 -16.67
N PRO A 47 -9.89 2.13 -15.65
CA PRO A 47 -9.24 0.84 -15.63
C PRO A 47 -10.25 -0.29 -15.49
N ASP A 48 -9.90 -1.47 -15.97
CA ASP A 48 -10.73 -2.65 -15.72
C ASP A 48 -10.73 -2.97 -14.21
N PRO A 49 -11.89 -3.31 -13.63
CA PRO A 49 -11.98 -3.60 -12.20
C PRO A 49 -11.10 -4.79 -11.83
N ASP A 50 -10.54 -4.74 -10.62
CA ASP A 50 -9.73 -5.81 -10.02
C ASP A 50 -8.51 -6.23 -10.86
N THR A 51 -7.95 -5.30 -11.64
CA THR A 51 -6.69 -5.46 -12.36
C THR A 51 -5.54 -4.71 -11.68
N PHE A 52 -4.31 -5.03 -12.09
CA PHE A 52 -3.09 -4.38 -11.59
C PHE A 52 -2.23 -3.94 -12.77
N GLU A 53 -1.75 -2.70 -12.73
CA GLU A 53 -0.79 -2.21 -13.69
C GLU A 53 0.63 -2.60 -13.24
N VAL A 54 1.44 -3.09 -14.18
CA VAL A 54 2.87 -3.28 -13.95
C VAL A 54 3.60 -1.98 -14.26
N VAL A 55 4.25 -1.41 -13.25
CA VAL A 55 4.97 -0.13 -13.37
C VAL A 55 6.38 -0.24 -12.81
N LEU A 56 7.28 0.63 -13.27
CA LEU A 56 8.66 0.70 -12.79
C LEU A 56 8.74 1.58 -11.55
N SER A 57 9.43 1.07 -10.54
CA SER A 57 9.80 1.84 -9.36
C SER A 57 10.95 2.83 -9.65
N SER A 58 11.36 3.60 -8.64
CA SER A 58 12.56 4.44 -8.71
C SER A 58 13.86 3.65 -8.87
N SER A 59 13.88 2.37 -8.45
CA SER A 59 15.02 1.46 -8.63
C SER A 59 14.97 0.62 -9.91
N GLY A 60 13.93 0.77 -10.72
CA GLY A 60 13.74 0.06 -11.99
C GLY A 60 13.22 -1.38 -11.88
N ASP A 61 12.92 -1.85 -10.66
CA ASP A 61 12.16 -3.09 -10.47
C ASP A 61 10.66 -2.86 -10.70
N LYS A 62 9.97 -3.94 -11.07
CA LYS A 62 8.57 -3.88 -11.51
C LYS A 62 7.65 -4.13 -10.33
N ILE A 63 6.68 -3.25 -10.13
CA ILE A 63 5.68 -3.35 -9.06
C ILE A 63 4.28 -3.54 -9.68
N PHE A 64 3.39 -4.20 -8.94
CA PHE A 64 2.00 -4.42 -9.37
C PHE A 64 1.08 -3.49 -8.59
N ILE A 65 0.78 -2.33 -9.17
CA ILE A 65 -0.08 -1.32 -8.52
C ILE A 65 -1.56 -1.62 -8.82
N PRO A 66 -2.48 -1.57 -7.82
CA PRO A 66 -3.91 -1.75 -8.07
C PRO A 66 -4.39 -0.72 -9.09
N ASN A 67 -4.95 -1.16 -10.22
CA ASN A 67 -5.26 -0.26 -11.31
C ASN A 67 -6.38 0.71 -10.89
N ALA A 68 -6.08 2.01 -10.92
CA ALA A 68 -7.01 3.06 -10.51
C ALA A 68 -6.87 4.27 -11.42
N ILE A 69 -7.96 5.04 -11.54
CA ILE A 69 -7.90 6.34 -12.21
C ILE A 69 -6.90 7.22 -11.49
N SER A 70 -6.99 7.30 -10.16
CA SER A 70 -6.11 8.13 -9.34
C SER A 70 -5.67 7.44 -8.06
N TYR A 71 -4.47 7.82 -7.62
CA TYR A 71 -3.77 7.39 -6.40
C TYR A 71 -3.60 8.52 -5.38
N HIS A 72 -4.37 9.60 -5.50
CA HIS A 72 -4.23 10.76 -4.62
C HIS A 72 -4.64 10.50 -3.16
N THR A 73 -5.67 9.66 -2.93
CA THR A 73 -6.19 9.37 -1.58
C THR A 73 -6.06 7.90 -1.26
N LEU A 74 -5.61 7.62 -0.04
CA LEU A 74 -5.59 6.28 0.53
C LEU A 74 -6.37 6.26 1.85
N PHE A 75 -6.99 5.12 2.14
CA PHE A 75 -7.97 4.94 3.19
C PHE A 75 -7.59 3.84 4.17
N ARG A 76 -8.09 3.96 5.41
CA ARG A 76 -8.02 2.90 6.43
C ARG A 76 -9.30 2.83 7.22
N GLY A 77 -9.91 1.66 7.28
CA GLY A 77 -11.10 1.38 8.09
C GLY A 77 -10.74 0.82 9.45
N GLN A 78 -11.49 1.23 10.48
CA GLN A 78 -11.41 0.65 11.82
C GLN A 78 -12.81 0.59 12.43
N THR A 79 -13.09 -0.47 13.18
CA THR A 79 -14.38 -0.69 13.84
C THR A 79 -14.64 0.24 15.01
N GLN A 80 -13.64 1.01 15.44
CA GLN A 80 -13.74 2.00 16.50
C GLN A 80 -12.55 2.96 16.45
N ASP A 81 -12.67 4.08 17.17
CA ASP A 81 -11.58 5.02 17.37
C ASP A 81 -10.67 4.56 18.51
N TRP A 82 -9.42 4.22 18.18
CA TRP A 82 -8.39 3.82 19.15
C TRP A 82 -7.54 5.01 19.64
N GLY A 83 -7.93 6.24 19.31
CA GLY A 83 -7.16 7.45 19.61
C GLY A 83 -5.99 7.61 18.64
N LYS A 84 -4.79 7.22 19.05
CA LYS A 84 -3.58 7.33 18.23
C LYS A 84 -3.48 6.17 17.25
N CYS A 85 -3.49 6.47 15.95
CA CYS A 85 -3.33 5.46 14.92
C CYS A 85 -1.84 5.19 14.65
N LYS A 86 -1.26 4.22 15.37
CA LYS A 86 0.13 3.75 15.21
C LYS A 86 0.20 2.41 14.46
N SER A 87 1.38 2.05 13.96
CA SER A 87 1.65 0.73 13.37
C SER A 87 1.51 -0.40 14.40
N SER A 88 1.33 -1.63 13.93
CA SER A 88 1.12 -2.79 14.80
C SER A 88 2.28 -3.05 15.76
N LEU A 89 3.51 -2.71 15.36
CA LEU A 89 4.72 -2.83 16.17
C LEU A 89 4.81 -1.79 17.30
N TYR A 90 4.24 -0.60 17.11
CA TYR A 90 4.41 0.54 18.04
C TYR A 90 3.16 0.86 18.86
N ARG A 91 2.00 0.31 18.53
CA ARG A 91 0.73 0.63 19.22
C ARG A 91 0.66 0.20 20.69
N ASN A 92 1.46 -0.79 21.10
CA ASN A 92 1.48 -1.32 22.48
C ASN A 92 2.66 -0.79 23.31
N GLU A 93 3.36 0.25 22.83
CA GLU A 93 4.48 0.89 23.53
C GLU A 93 5.56 -0.09 24.00
N TYR A 94 5.84 -1.09 23.17
CA TYR A 94 6.83 -2.11 23.46
C TYR A 94 8.24 -1.54 23.66
N ASP A 95 8.98 -2.19 24.56
CA ASP A 95 10.40 -1.93 24.72
C ASP A 95 11.21 -2.42 23.49
N ASP A 96 12.46 -2.00 23.41
CA ASP A 96 13.29 -2.29 22.25
C ASP A 96 13.62 -3.80 22.11
N ILE A 97 13.56 -4.57 23.20
CA ILE A 97 13.76 -6.03 23.17
C ILE A 97 12.56 -6.71 22.53
N ARG A 98 11.35 -6.36 22.97
CA ARG A 98 10.11 -6.89 22.42
C ARG A 98 9.93 -6.51 20.95
N ILE A 99 10.32 -5.28 20.57
CA ILE A 99 10.41 -4.88 19.16
C ILE A 99 11.38 -5.79 18.39
N PHE A 100 12.58 -6.05 18.95
CA PHE A 100 13.56 -6.91 18.31
C PHE A 100 13.09 -8.37 18.15
N ILE A 101 12.26 -8.87 19.06
CA ILE A 101 11.64 -10.21 18.94
C ILE A 101 10.73 -10.28 17.70
N GLU A 102 9.92 -9.26 17.44
CA GLU A 102 9.11 -9.20 16.22
C GLU A 102 9.99 -9.08 14.97
N ARG A 103 11.17 -8.45 15.06
CA ARG A 103 12.17 -8.45 13.97
C ARG A 103 12.75 -9.82 13.70
N LEU A 104 12.98 -10.66 14.72
CA LEU A 104 13.40 -12.05 14.53
C LEU A 104 12.34 -12.84 13.75
N ARG A 105 11.06 -12.68 14.13
CA ARG A 105 9.91 -13.33 13.46
C ARG A 105 9.76 -12.86 12.01
N LEU A 106 9.97 -11.57 11.76
CA LEU A 106 10.01 -11.02 10.40
C LEU A 106 11.11 -11.67 9.56
N ILE A 107 12.32 -11.90 10.10
CA ILE A 107 13.40 -12.57 9.36
C ILE A 107 13.06 -14.03 9.06
N GLU A 108 12.46 -14.75 10.00
CA GLU A 108 11.97 -16.13 9.76
C GLU A 108 10.95 -16.17 8.63
N PHE A 109 9.98 -15.26 8.63
CA PHE A 109 9.01 -15.12 7.53
C PHE A 109 9.67 -14.80 6.19
N CYS A 110 10.61 -13.85 6.17
CA CYS A 110 11.35 -13.53 4.96
C CYS A 110 12.04 -14.77 4.38
N GLY A 111 12.62 -15.63 5.23
CA GLY A 111 13.26 -16.87 4.81
C GLY A 111 12.31 -17.82 4.07
N ILE A 112 11.07 -17.97 4.56
CA ILE A 112 10.04 -18.76 3.89
C ILE A 112 9.65 -18.15 2.54
N VAL A 113 9.38 -16.83 2.50
CA VAL A 113 8.99 -16.15 1.27
C VAL A 113 10.09 -16.21 0.21
N GLU A 114 11.35 -15.94 0.58
CA GLU A 114 12.50 -15.95 -0.33
C GLU A 114 12.83 -17.33 -0.91
N THR A 115 12.41 -18.40 -0.23
CA THR A 115 12.62 -19.78 -0.67
C THR A 115 11.38 -20.41 -1.31
N HIS A 116 10.29 -19.66 -1.42
CA HIS A 116 9.07 -20.12 -2.07
C HIS A 116 9.28 -20.30 -3.59
N PRO A 117 8.82 -21.41 -4.20
CA PRO A 117 9.10 -21.69 -5.61
C PRO A 117 8.52 -20.63 -6.57
N VAL A 118 7.30 -20.15 -6.33
CA VAL A 118 6.70 -19.06 -7.12
C VAL A 118 7.49 -17.76 -7.01
N VAL A 119 7.99 -17.45 -5.80
CA VAL A 119 8.80 -16.25 -5.57
C VAL A 119 10.08 -16.33 -6.37
N GLN A 120 10.81 -17.44 -6.30
CA GLN A 120 12.09 -17.59 -7.00
C GLN A 120 11.92 -17.66 -8.51
N ARG A 121 10.97 -18.49 -8.99
CA ARG A 121 10.88 -18.86 -10.41
C ARG A 121 10.05 -17.90 -11.25
N PHE A 122 9.10 -17.17 -10.65
CA PHE A 122 8.29 -16.19 -11.35
C PHE A 122 8.63 -14.76 -10.94
N PHE A 123 8.53 -14.40 -9.65
CA PHE A 123 8.69 -13.00 -9.23
C PHE A 123 10.13 -12.51 -9.37
N MET A 124 11.08 -13.17 -8.73
CA MET A 124 12.50 -12.78 -8.78
C MET A 124 13.07 -12.90 -10.19
N LYS A 125 12.75 -13.98 -10.91
CA LYS A 125 13.19 -14.19 -12.30
C LYS A 125 12.79 -13.04 -13.24
N ASN A 126 11.61 -12.46 -13.04
CA ASN A 126 11.07 -11.39 -13.88
C ASN A 126 11.32 -9.97 -13.36
N ASN A 127 12.12 -9.85 -12.28
CA ASN A 127 12.39 -8.60 -11.58
C ASN A 127 11.11 -7.93 -11.02
N TYR A 128 10.16 -8.74 -10.55
CA TYR A 128 8.97 -8.26 -9.84
C TYR A 128 9.29 -8.08 -8.36
N ARG A 129 8.99 -6.90 -7.82
CA ARG A 129 9.23 -6.53 -6.43
C ARG A 129 8.35 -7.33 -5.48
N ILE A 130 8.94 -7.76 -4.38
CA ILE A 130 8.23 -8.42 -3.28
C ILE A 130 8.33 -7.54 -2.04
N SER A 131 7.19 -7.01 -1.58
CA SER A 131 7.12 -6.19 -0.36
C SER A 131 7.10 -7.10 0.87
N LYS A 132 8.26 -7.64 1.26
CA LYS A 132 8.36 -8.65 2.33
C LYS A 132 7.80 -8.16 3.68
N VAL A 133 8.06 -6.90 4.04
CA VAL A 133 7.54 -6.32 5.29
C VAL A 133 6.02 -6.07 5.20
N GLY A 134 5.54 -5.56 4.06
CA GLY A 134 4.10 -5.39 3.81
C GLY A 134 3.35 -6.73 3.83
N LEU A 135 3.92 -7.78 3.23
CA LEU A 135 3.37 -9.13 3.30
C LEU A 135 3.31 -9.62 4.74
N ALA A 136 4.40 -9.51 5.49
CA ALA A 136 4.44 -9.93 6.89
C ALA A 136 3.32 -9.29 7.71
N GLN A 137 3.10 -7.98 7.51
CA GLN A 137 2.03 -7.21 8.13
C GLN A 137 0.62 -7.76 7.79
N HIS A 138 0.32 -8.00 6.51
CA HIS A 138 -0.96 -8.59 6.08
C HIS A 138 -1.22 -10.02 6.60
N TYR A 139 -0.16 -10.75 6.98
CA TYR A 139 -0.25 -12.08 7.58
C TYR A 139 -0.12 -12.08 9.11
N GLY A 140 -0.09 -10.91 9.75
CA GLY A 140 -0.22 -10.76 11.20
C GLY A 140 1.10 -10.72 11.98
N ILE A 141 2.26 -10.64 11.31
CA ILE A 141 3.51 -10.25 11.98
C ILE A 141 3.43 -8.76 12.29
N GLN A 142 3.83 -8.38 13.50
CA GLN A 142 3.85 -6.97 13.88
C GLN A 142 5.03 -6.25 13.22
N THR A 143 4.73 -5.19 12.47
CA THR A 143 5.73 -4.40 11.74
C THR A 143 5.49 -2.91 11.91
N GLU A 144 6.44 -2.11 11.45
CA GLU A 144 6.34 -0.66 11.36
C GLU A 144 5.35 -0.19 10.27
N MET A 145 4.82 -1.11 9.47
CA MET A 145 3.90 -0.80 8.38
C MET A 145 2.47 -0.65 8.89
N LEU A 146 1.74 0.28 8.30
CA LEU A 146 0.30 0.44 8.45
C LEU A 146 -0.38 0.15 7.12
N ASP A 147 -1.31 -0.82 7.12
CA ASP A 147 -2.06 -1.20 5.92
C ASP A 147 -3.11 -0.14 5.59
N ILE A 148 -3.12 0.29 4.33
CA ILE A 148 -4.08 1.24 3.76
C ILE A 148 -4.46 0.79 2.34
N THR A 149 -5.53 1.35 1.78
CA THR A 149 -6.07 0.95 0.47
C THR A 149 -6.48 2.17 -0.35
N ASN A 150 -6.41 2.11 -1.68
CA ASN A 150 -6.96 3.18 -2.53
C ASN A 150 -8.48 3.01 -2.78
N ASP A 151 -9.11 2.01 -2.17
CA ASP A 151 -10.53 1.69 -2.36
C ASP A 151 -11.34 1.96 -1.07
N VAL A 152 -12.18 2.99 -1.11
CA VAL A 152 -12.99 3.40 0.04
C VAL A 152 -13.98 2.31 0.47
N ASP A 153 -14.45 1.45 -0.46
CA ASP A 153 -15.38 0.38 -0.11
C ASP A 153 -14.67 -0.75 0.64
N ILE A 154 -13.40 -1.05 0.31
CA ILE A 154 -12.56 -1.97 1.10
C ILE A 154 -12.32 -1.39 2.50
N SER A 155 -12.03 -0.10 2.59
CA SER A 155 -11.90 0.59 3.89
C SER A 155 -13.20 0.51 4.71
N ALA A 156 -14.36 0.75 4.08
CA ALA A 156 -15.65 0.67 4.76
C ALA A 156 -15.91 -0.75 5.31
N PHE A 157 -15.60 -1.79 4.54
CA PHE A 157 -15.69 -3.17 5.02
C PHE A 157 -14.91 -3.38 6.33
N PHE A 158 -13.64 -2.96 6.40
CA PHE A 158 -12.84 -3.09 7.62
C PHE A 158 -13.33 -2.22 8.78
N ALA A 159 -14.15 -1.20 8.51
CA ALA A 159 -14.74 -0.34 9.51
C ALA A 159 -16.07 -0.87 10.07
N VAL A 160 -16.81 -1.72 9.34
CA VAL A 160 -18.14 -2.22 9.76
C VAL A 160 -18.23 -3.72 9.99
N CYS A 161 -17.25 -4.48 9.51
CA CYS A 161 -17.15 -5.93 9.73
C CYS A 161 -16.04 -6.20 10.75
N PRO A 162 -16.34 -6.55 12.01
CA PRO A 162 -15.32 -6.93 12.98
C PRO A 162 -14.62 -8.25 12.60
N TYR A 163 -13.32 -8.33 12.92
CA TYR A 163 -12.54 -9.56 12.79
C TYR A 163 -12.71 -10.44 14.03
N ASP A 164 -13.07 -11.69 13.81
CA ASP A 164 -13.12 -12.73 14.83
C ASP A 164 -11.83 -13.57 14.82
N LYS A 165 -11.11 -13.53 15.94
CA LYS A 165 -9.87 -14.27 16.15
C LYS A 165 -10.08 -15.77 16.34
N GLU A 166 -11.24 -16.21 16.83
CA GLU A 166 -11.54 -17.61 17.09
C GLU A 166 -11.77 -18.37 15.77
N THR A 167 -12.57 -17.77 14.87
CA THR A 167 -12.87 -18.35 13.56
C THR A 167 -11.88 -17.93 12.46
N ASP A 168 -10.97 -16.99 12.76
CA ASP A 168 -10.04 -16.40 11.81
C ASP A 168 -10.76 -15.91 10.55
N SER A 169 -11.78 -15.08 10.76
CA SER A 169 -12.65 -14.55 9.71
C SER A 169 -13.29 -13.24 10.14
N TYR A 170 -13.81 -12.48 9.17
CA TYR A 170 -14.67 -11.34 9.47
C TYR A 170 -16.11 -11.80 9.70
N LYS A 171 -16.90 -11.00 10.43
CA LYS A 171 -18.32 -11.26 10.70
C LYS A 171 -19.11 -9.96 10.55
N THR A 172 -20.43 -10.12 10.38
CA THR A 172 -21.38 -9.02 10.56
C THR A 172 -21.63 -8.76 12.04
N ILE A 173 -22.07 -7.56 12.40
CA ILE A 173 -22.59 -7.29 13.75
C ILE A 173 -23.95 -7.96 13.94
N CYS A 174 -24.23 -8.44 15.15
CA CYS A 174 -25.40 -9.30 15.42
C CYS A 174 -26.57 -8.55 16.07
N ASP A 175 -26.37 -7.33 16.53
CA ASP A 175 -27.39 -6.54 17.22
C ASP A 175 -27.95 -5.42 16.33
N ASP A 176 -29.14 -4.93 16.68
CA ASP A 176 -29.83 -3.85 15.98
C ASP A 176 -29.44 -2.46 16.51
N GLN A 177 -28.33 -2.35 17.26
CA GLN A 177 -27.87 -1.06 17.79
C GLN A 177 -27.13 -0.28 16.71
N VAL A 178 -27.02 1.03 16.93
CA VAL A 178 -26.17 1.90 16.13
C VAL A 178 -24.75 1.81 16.67
N HIS A 179 -23.81 1.47 15.79
CA HIS A 179 -22.38 1.40 16.09
C HIS A 179 -21.65 2.58 15.44
N ILE A 180 -20.46 2.90 15.94
CA ILE A 180 -19.61 3.96 15.38
C ILE A 180 -18.41 3.32 14.67
N GLY A 181 -18.33 3.54 13.36
CA GLY A 181 -17.18 3.15 12.55
C GLY A 181 -16.24 4.32 12.32
N VAL A 182 -15.00 4.02 11.90
CA VAL A 182 -13.98 5.02 11.60
C VAL A 182 -13.36 4.75 10.23
N ILE A 183 -13.29 5.79 9.40
CA ILE A 183 -12.47 5.80 8.18
C ILE A 183 -11.45 6.93 8.32
N TYR A 184 -10.18 6.59 8.10
CA TYR A 184 -9.12 7.56 7.90
C TYR A 184 -8.89 7.74 6.40
N ALA A 185 -8.63 8.96 5.95
CA ALA A 185 -8.19 9.26 4.60
C ALA A 185 -6.98 10.18 4.62
N THR A 186 -5.92 9.80 3.91
CA THR A 186 -4.72 10.62 3.72
C THR A 186 -4.53 10.93 2.25
N LEU A 187 -3.97 12.10 1.95
CA LEU A 187 -3.45 12.35 0.62
C LEU A 187 -2.06 11.73 0.51
N THR A 188 -1.72 11.16 -0.63
CA THR A 188 -0.38 10.61 -0.87
C THR A 188 0.69 11.69 -0.85
N TYR A 189 0.33 12.92 -1.20
CA TYR A 189 1.19 14.10 -1.14
C TYR A 189 1.58 14.54 0.27
N ASP A 190 0.76 14.25 1.28
CA ASP A 190 1.09 14.57 2.68
C ASP A 190 2.34 13.83 3.16
N TYR A 191 2.67 12.74 2.48
CA TYR A 191 3.80 11.87 2.77
C TYR A 191 4.91 11.92 1.71
N LEU A 192 4.77 12.78 0.70
CA LEU A 192 5.80 12.93 -0.31
C LEU A 192 7.01 13.62 0.33
N SER A 193 8.18 12.99 0.23
CA SER A 193 9.43 13.65 0.62
C SER A 193 9.71 14.84 -0.31
N HIS A 194 10.63 15.75 0.07
CA HIS A 194 11.12 16.80 -0.83
C HIS A 194 11.72 16.27 -2.15
N LYS A 195 11.91 14.96 -2.28
CA LYS A 195 12.29 14.28 -3.52
C LYS A 195 11.04 13.75 -4.22
N LEU A 196 10.64 14.46 -5.28
CA LEU A 196 9.45 14.16 -6.10
C LEU A 196 9.58 12.82 -6.86
N ASP A 197 10.78 12.26 -6.97
CA ASP A 197 11.11 11.00 -7.65
C ASP A 197 10.70 9.73 -6.87
N LYS A 198 10.17 9.89 -5.65
CA LYS A 198 9.86 8.79 -4.72
C LYS A 198 8.37 8.53 -4.48
N PHE A 199 7.49 9.02 -5.36
CA PHE A 199 6.04 8.81 -5.24
C PHE A 199 5.70 7.32 -5.13
N LEU A 200 5.01 6.91 -4.06
CA LEU A 200 4.65 5.51 -3.75
C LEU A 200 5.84 4.52 -3.68
N ASP A 201 7.05 5.02 -3.44
CA ASP A 201 8.29 4.24 -3.35
C ASP A 201 9.19 4.64 -2.17
N ASP A 202 8.58 5.11 -1.09
CA ASP A 202 9.30 5.57 0.10
C ASP A 202 8.45 5.37 1.37
N LYS A 203 8.00 6.45 2.00
CA LYS A 203 7.17 6.39 3.20
C LYS A 203 5.83 5.72 2.94
N ILE A 204 5.21 6.06 1.81
CA ILE A 204 4.13 5.26 1.23
C ILE A 204 4.75 4.33 0.20
N SER A 205 4.38 3.05 0.24
CA SER A 205 4.80 2.08 -0.76
C SER A 205 3.64 1.24 -1.27
N VAL A 206 3.68 0.89 -2.55
CA VAL A 206 2.74 -0.07 -3.14
C VAL A 206 3.04 -1.47 -2.59
N ILE A 207 2.01 -2.13 -2.04
CA ILE A 207 2.05 -3.58 -1.84
C ILE A 207 1.39 -4.24 -3.05
N GLY A 208 0.14 -3.86 -3.34
CA GLY A 208 -0.64 -4.31 -4.48
C GLY A 208 -0.67 -5.84 -4.60
N MET A 209 -0.64 -6.35 -5.83
CA MET A 209 -0.56 -7.79 -6.05
C MET A 209 0.84 -8.31 -5.69
N GLN A 210 0.87 -9.41 -4.96
CA GLN A 210 2.07 -10.06 -4.46
C GLN A 210 1.99 -11.56 -4.80
N PRO A 211 3.02 -12.39 -4.52
CA PRO A 211 2.96 -13.84 -4.76
C PRO A 211 1.79 -14.55 -4.07
N PHE A 212 1.21 -13.91 -3.07
CA PHE A 212 0.06 -14.39 -2.31
C PHE A 212 -1.08 -13.37 -2.44
N MET A 213 -2.30 -13.85 -2.65
CA MET A 213 -3.40 -13.02 -3.16
C MET A 213 -3.92 -11.97 -2.17
N ARG A 214 -3.76 -12.18 -0.86
CA ARG A 214 -4.43 -11.38 0.17
C ARG A 214 -4.18 -9.86 0.05
N PRO A 215 -2.94 -9.35 -0.08
CA PRO A 215 -2.74 -7.91 -0.23
C PRO A 215 -3.27 -7.37 -1.56
N GLY A 216 -3.20 -8.17 -2.63
CA GLY A 216 -3.77 -7.81 -3.93
C GLY A 216 -5.27 -7.61 -3.83
N SER A 217 -5.99 -8.57 -3.24
CA SER A 217 -7.44 -8.47 -3.02
C SER A 217 -7.86 -7.24 -2.19
N GLN A 218 -6.99 -6.79 -1.29
CA GLN A 218 -7.23 -5.60 -0.45
C GLN A 218 -6.79 -4.29 -1.13
N LYS A 219 -6.25 -4.37 -2.36
CA LYS A 219 -5.66 -3.24 -3.10
C LYS A 219 -4.65 -2.49 -2.22
N GLY A 220 -3.78 -3.27 -1.58
CA GLY A 220 -2.97 -2.82 -0.45
C GLY A 220 -1.87 -1.82 -0.81
N PHE A 221 -1.71 -0.82 0.05
CA PHE A 221 -0.55 0.05 0.15
C PHE A 221 -0.11 0.05 1.61
N SER A 222 1.12 0.43 1.88
CA SER A 222 1.60 0.61 3.25
C SER A 222 2.16 1.99 3.49
N ILE A 223 2.02 2.43 4.75
CA ILE A 223 2.77 3.55 5.29
C ILE A 223 3.75 3.02 6.32
N LYS A 224 5.02 3.37 6.14
CA LYS A 224 6.05 3.14 7.15
C LYS A 224 5.98 4.24 8.20
N LEU A 225 5.63 3.88 9.43
CA LEU A 225 5.59 4.80 10.58
C LEU A 225 6.81 4.57 11.47
N GLU A 226 7.39 5.63 12.01
CA GLU A 226 8.42 5.54 13.05
C GLU A 226 7.81 5.35 14.46
N LYS A 227 8.63 5.00 15.46
CA LYS A 227 8.16 4.62 16.83
C LYS A 227 7.21 5.64 17.48
N GLU A 228 7.56 6.92 17.35
CA GLU A 228 6.79 8.04 17.92
C GLU A 228 5.85 8.68 16.91
N GLU A 229 5.79 8.15 15.70
CA GLU A 229 4.96 8.71 14.63
C GLU A 229 3.53 8.18 14.72
N GLU A 230 2.58 9.09 14.49
CA GLU A 230 1.16 8.78 14.33
C GLU A 230 0.75 8.92 12.86
N PHE A 231 -0.24 8.15 12.45
CA PHE A 231 -0.79 8.25 11.11
C PHE A 231 -1.47 9.63 10.93
N PHE A 232 -0.87 10.46 10.08
CA PHE A 232 -1.40 11.74 9.66
C PHE A 232 -2.47 11.51 8.59
N ALA A 233 -3.73 11.70 8.99
CA ALA A 233 -4.87 11.51 8.11
C ALA A 233 -6.08 12.29 8.63
N MET A 234 -7.00 12.60 7.73
CA MET A 234 -8.34 13.07 8.10
C MET A 234 -9.11 11.89 8.68
N LYS A 235 -9.68 12.09 9.86
CA LYS A 235 -10.49 11.07 10.56
C LYS A 235 -11.98 11.39 10.40
N TYR A 236 -12.72 10.40 9.92
CA TYR A 236 -14.18 10.43 9.82
C TYR A 236 -14.75 9.36 10.74
N THR A 237 -15.66 9.76 11.62
CA THR A 237 -16.50 8.80 12.35
C THR A 237 -17.88 8.80 11.73
N PHE A 238 -18.59 7.67 11.79
CA PHE A 238 -19.92 7.56 11.22
C PHE A 238 -20.74 6.53 11.98
N ASN A 239 -22.06 6.74 12.03
CA ASN A 239 -22.97 5.71 12.50
C ASN A 239 -23.18 4.64 11.43
N TYR A 240 -23.24 3.39 11.84
CA TYR A 240 -23.64 2.27 10.98
C TYR A 240 -24.52 1.28 11.75
N THR A 241 -25.29 0.52 10.98
CA THR A 241 -26.24 -0.47 11.49
C THR A 241 -25.84 -1.88 11.03
N LYS A 242 -26.55 -2.89 11.54
CA LYS A 242 -26.43 -4.26 11.04
C LYS A 242 -26.64 -4.36 9.53
N GLN A 243 -27.55 -3.56 8.96
CA GLN A 243 -27.79 -3.53 7.52
C GLN A 243 -26.55 -3.08 6.73
N ASP A 244 -25.82 -2.09 7.22
CA ASP A 244 -24.57 -1.63 6.59
C ASP A 244 -23.47 -2.70 6.67
N SER A 245 -23.35 -3.36 7.83
CA SER A 245 -22.42 -4.47 8.03
C SER A 245 -22.74 -5.65 7.11
N ASP A 246 -24.00 -6.07 7.05
CA ASP A 246 -24.49 -7.13 6.15
C ASP A 246 -24.24 -6.77 4.68
N PHE A 247 -24.46 -5.52 4.27
CA PHE A 247 -24.21 -5.06 2.91
C PHE A 247 -22.74 -5.24 2.51
N TYR A 248 -21.81 -4.72 3.32
CA TYR A 248 -20.37 -4.82 3.01
C TYR A 248 -19.85 -6.25 3.16
N PHE A 249 -20.35 -7.01 4.14
CA PHE A 249 -20.02 -8.41 4.31
C PHE A 249 -20.38 -9.23 3.06
N ASN A 250 -21.60 -9.07 2.55
CA ASN A 250 -22.07 -9.74 1.34
C ASN A 250 -21.34 -9.25 0.07
N LYS A 251 -21.11 -7.94 -0.05
CA LYS A 251 -20.37 -7.32 -1.18
C LYS A 251 -18.99 -7.96 -1.39
N PHE A 252 -18.32 -8.33 -0.29
CA PHE A 252 -17.01 -8.98 -0.30
C PHE A 252 -17.07 -10.49 -0.03
N LYS A 253 -18.15 -11.15 -0.49
CA LYS A 253 -18.34 -12.61 -0.42
C LYS A 253 -18.12 -13.16 0.99
N ASN A 254 -18.84 -12.62 1.97
CA ASN A 254 -18.72 -12.98 3.38
C ASN A 254 -17.29 -12.74 3.93
N GLY A 255 -16.61 -11.72 3.39
CA GLY A 255 -15.22 -11.37 3.70
C GLY A 255 -14.16 -12.25 3.04
N GLU A 256 -14.53 -13.36 2.37
CA GLU A 256 -13.57 -14.30 1.79
C GLU A 256 -12.78 -13.71 0.63
N SER A 257 -13.35 -12.75 -0.10
CA SER A 257 -12.64 -12.10 -1.19
C SER A 257 -11.49 -11.23 -0.69
N LEU A 258 -11.60 -10.63 0.50
CA LEU A 258 -10.57 -9.76 1.09
C LEU A 258 -9.67 -10.51 2.08
N TRP A 259 -10.18 -11.54 2.76
CA TRP A 259 -9.44 -12.34 3.75
C TRP A 259 -9.06 -13.72 3.20
N THR A 260 -8.29 -13.73 2.10
CA THR A 260 -7.88 -14.97 1.44
C THR A 260 -6.99 -15.82 2.36
N LYS A 261 -7.38 -17.09 2.55
CA LYS A 261 -6.64 -18.12 3.30
C LYS A 261 -5.75 -18.92 2.35
N ASP A 262 -4.67 -18.28 1.89
CA ASP A 262 -3.64 -18.93 1.07
C ASP A 262 -2.67 -19.78 1.93
N GLU A 263 -1.75 -20.47 1.26
CA GLU A 263 -0.84 -21.42 1.92
C GLU A 263 0.07 -20.74 2.96
N ILE A 264 0.52 -19.51 2.71
CA ILE A 264 1.41 -18.78 3.61
C ILE A 264 0.72 -18.39 4.91
N ALA A 265 -0.60 -18.14 4.89
CA ALA A 265 -1.38 -17.85 6.09
C ALA A 265 -1.39 -19.00 7.13
N SER A 266 -1.19 -20.24 6.71
CA SER A 266 -1.06 -21.37 7.63
C SER A 266 0.34 -21.45 8.25
N MET A 267 1.36 -21.10 7.46
CA MET A 267 2.78 -21.16 7.86
C MET A 267 3.18 -20.04 8.81
N ILE A 268 2.48 -18.91 8.78
CA ILE A 268 2.79 -17.75 9.62
C ILE A 268 2.38 -17.93 11.09
N LYS A 269 1.32 -18.71 11.36
CA LYS A 269 0.75 -18.86 12.71
C LYS A 269 1.78 -19.38 13.73
N PRO A 270 2.62 -20.39 13.42
CA PRO A 270 3.73 -20.80 14.28
C PRO A 270 4.81 -19.70 14.45
N ILE A 271 5.16 -18.97 13.39
CA ILE A 271 6.20 -17.93 13.42
C ILE A 271 5.82 -16.79 14.37
N ILE A 272 4.56 -16.36 14.36
CA ILE A 272 4.05 -15.32 15.26
C ILE A 272 4.21 -15.71 16.74
N LYS A 273 4.25 -17.02 17.05
CA LYS A 273 4.41 -17.57 18.40
C LYS A 273 5.83 -18.07 18.67
N GLN A 274 6.74 -18.01 17.69
CA GLN A 274 8.07 -18.58 17.79
C GLN A 274 8.90 -17.87 18.87
N THR A 275 9.63 -18.68 19.63
CA THR A 275 10.51 -18.25 20.73
C THR A 275 11.93 -18.79 20.62
N HIS A 276 12.18 -19.74 19.72
CA HIS A 276 13.48 -20.36 19.50
C HIS A 276 13.96 -20.00 18.09
N PHE A 277 15.12 -19.35 17.97
CA PHE A 277 15.63 -18.85 16.69
C PHE A 277 17.04 -19.36 16.41
N SER A 278 17.40 -19.45 15.14
CA SER A 278 18.77 -19.77 14.75
C SER A 278 19.73 -18.60 14.98
N ARG A 279 21.01 -18.90 15.21
CA ARG A 279 22.06 -17.87 15.23
C ARG A 279 22.15 -17.07 13.93
N LYS A 280 21.83 -17.68 12.79
CA LYS A 280 21.80 -17.00 11.48
C LYS A 280 20.66 -15.98 11.41
N THR A 281 19.47 -16.33 11.90
CA THR A 281 18.32 -15.41 12.01
C THR A 281 18.67 -14.24 12.92
N PHE A 282 19.24 -14.51 14.10
CA PHE A 282 19.67 -13.48 15.02
C PHE A 282 20.67 -12.52 14.38
N GLN A 283 21.68 -13.05 13.68
CA GLN A 283 22.70 -12.23 13.03
C GLN A 283 22.09 -11.28 11.99
N LYS A 284 21.22 -11.80 11.12
CA LYS A 284 20.52 -10.99 10.10
C LYS A 284 19.65 -9.91 10.75
N ALA A 285 18.85 -10.27 11.77
CA ALA A 285 18.01 -9.31 12.48
C ALA A 285 18.85 -8.23 13.19
N TYR A 286 19.97 -8.61 13.78
CA TYR A 286 20.88 -7.69 14.45
C TYR A 286 21.53 -6.71 13.47
N GLU A 287 21.94 -7.17 12.29
CA GLU A 287 22.52 -6.30 11.26
C GLU A 287 21.53 -5.24 10.77
N MET A 288 20.27 -5.61 10.61
CA MET A 288 19.23 -4.72 10.07
C MET A 288 18.56 -3.84 11.13
N TYR A 289 18.36 -4.36 12.34
CA TYR A 289 17.45 -3.77 13.33
C TYR A 289 18.06 -3.66 14.73
N ARG A 290 19.39 -3.51 14.82
CA ARG A 290 20.10 -3.40 16.10
C ARG A 290 19.47 -2.35 17.03
N PRO A 291 19.01 -2.73 18.23
CA PRO A 291 18.62 -1.76 19.25
C PRO A 291 19.81 -0.90 19.71
N LYS A 292 19.58 0.40 19.91
CA LYS A 292 20.64 1.32 20.40
C LYS A 292 21.13 0.87 21.77
N GLY A 293 22.45 0.89 21.99
CA GLY A 293 23.04 0.54 23.30
C GLY A 293 23.14 -0.96 23.61
N TYR A 294 22.85 -1.83 22.64
CA TYR A 294 23.00 -3.29 22.78
C TYR A 294 24.19 -3.81 21.97
N SER A 295 25.05 -4.61 22.60
CA SER A 295 25.97 -5.54 21.92
C SER A 295 25.26 -6.87 21.64
N ARG A 296 25.82 -7.72 20.78
CA ARG A 296 25.25 -9.06 20.50
C ARG A 296 25.04 -9.87 21.79
N THR A 297 26.07 -9.94 22.63
CA THR A 297 26.02 -10.68 23.91
C THR A 297 25.00 -10.10 24.87
N LYS A 298 24.94 -8.77 25.00
CA LYS A 298 23.95 -8.09 25.86
C LYS A 298 22.53 -8.35 25.38
N LEU A 299 22.31 -8.34 24.05
CA LEU A 299 21.00 -8.58 23.47
C LEU A 299 20.55 -10.04 23.64
N ILE A 300 21.44 -11.01 23.39
CA ILE A 300 21.14 -12.43 23.62
C ILE A 300 20.76 -12.67 25.08
N LYS A 301 21.49 -12.08 26.02
CA LYS A 301 21.16 -12.19 27.45
C LYS A 301 19.79 -11.61 27.76
N ALA A 302 19.48 -10.41 27.26
CA ALA A 302 18.18 -9.77 27.46
C ALA A 302 17.02 -10.55 26.82
N LEU A 303 17.27 -11.23 25.69
CA LEU A 303 16.28 -12.08 25.04
C LEU A 303 15.88 -13.29 25.91
N CYS A 304 16.79 -13.82 26.72
CA CYS A 304 16.48 -14.91 27.66
C CYS A 304 15.41 -14.51 28.68
N ASP A 305 15.41 -13.25 29.14
CA ASP A 305 14.41 -12.73 30.09
C ASP A 305 12.99 -12.71 29.47
N TYR A 306 12.91 -12.73 28.14
CA TYR A 306 11.67 -12.84 27.36
C TYR A 306 11.33 -14.27 26.93
N ASN A 307 12.00 -15.29 27.51
CA ASN A 307 11.90 -16.70 27.10
C ASN A 307 12.26 -16.92 25.63
N ILE A 308 13.17 -16.12 25.09
CA ILE A 308 13.67 -16.26 23.71
C ILE A 308 15.07 -16.88 23.75
N SER A 309 15.26 -17.94 22.97
CA SER A 309 16.54 -18.66 22.88
C SER A 309 17.12 -18.61 21.46
N ILE A 310 18.45 -18.51 21.40
CA ILE A 310 19.20 -18.52 20.14
C ILE A 310 20.09 -19.76 20.11
N ASP A 311 19.86 -20.65 19.14
CA ASP A 311 20.60 -21.90 18.99
C ASP A 311 21.45 -21.92 17.70
N HIS A 312 22.62 -22.53 17.82
CA HIS A 312 23.55 -22.79 16.73
C HIS A 312 23.13 -23.96 15.83
N LYS A 313 22.40 -24.93 16.38
CA LYS A 313 21.97 -26.14 15.67
C LYS A 313 20.69 -25.92 14.86
N LEU A 314 19.91 -24.90 15.22
CA LEU A 314 18.71 -24.53 14.47
C LEU A 314 19.08 -23.90 13.13
N ASN A 315 18.29 -24.21 12.11
CA ASN A 315 18.36 -23.55 10.82
C ASN A 315 17.26 -22.48 10.73
N PRO A 316 17.48 -21.39 9.96
CA PRO A 316 16.41 -20.45 9.63
C PRO A 316 15.24 -21.16 8.94
N SER A 317 14.04 -20.62 9.12
CA SER A 317 12.84 -21.07 8.41
C SER A 317 13.01 -20.90 6.91
N VAL A 318 12.60 -21.92 6.18
CA VAL A 318 12.56 -21.98 4.72
C VAL A 318 11.24 -22.61 4.31
N TYR A 319 10.86 -22.41 3.05
CA TYR A 319 9.71 -23.05 2.47
C TYR A 319 9.90 -24.58 2.50
N PRO A 320 8.94 -25.36 3.02
CA PRO A 320 9.09 -26.80 3.15
C PRO A 320 9.33 -27.49 1.81
N SER A 321 10.38 -28.30 1.71
CA SER A 321 10.80 -28.93 0.45
C SER A 321 9.77 -29.93 -0.08
N ASP A 322 9.07 -30.62 0.81
CA ASP A 322 7.97 -31.54 0.52
C ASP A 322 6.76 -30.83 -0.12
N LYS A 323 6.59 -29.52 0.12
CA LYS A 323 5.48 -28.73 -0.45
C LYS A 323 5.81 -28.06 -1.78
N ILE A 324 7.06 -28.10 -2.24
CA ILE A 324 7.50 -27.41 -3.46
C ILE A 324 6.73 -27.89 -4.69
N GLN A 325 6.58 -29.20 -4.87
CA GLN A 325 5.89 -29.75 -6.04
C GLN A 325 4.42 -29.34 -6.07
N GLN A 326 3.74 -29.41 -4.91
CA GLN A 326 2.34 -29.00 -4.80
C GLN A 326 2.16 -27.50 -5.08
N ALA A 327 3.04 -26.63 -4.55
CA ALA A 327 2.97 -25.20 -4.80
C ALA A 327 3.16 -24.86 -6.29
N VAL A 328 4.10 -25.53 -6.97
CA VAL A 328 4.31 -25.38 -8.42
C VAL A 328 3.09 -25.87 -9.21
N GLN A 329 2.52 -27.02 -8.85
CA GLN A 329 1.32 -27.54 -9.51
C GLN A 329 0.11 -26.61 -9.32
N ASN A 330 -0.10 -26.09 -8.10
CA ASN A 330 -1.18 -25.14 -7.80
C ASN A 330 -1.03 -23.84 -8.60
N TRP A 331 0.21 -23.34 -8.70
CA TRP A 331 0.51 -22.17 -9.50
C TRP A 331 0.21 -22.39 -10.99
N ASN A 332 0.79 -23.43 -11.59
CA ASN A 332 0.66 -23.72 -13.02
C ASN A 332 -0.78 -24.04 -13.43
N SER A 333 -1.55 -24.71 -12.58
CA SER A 333 -2.95 -25.08 -12.89
C SER A 333 -3.95 -23.95 -12.73
N THR A 334 -3.70 -23.03 -11.79
CA THR A 334 -4.70 -22.07 -11.30
C THR A 334 -4.21 -20.63 -11.30
N GLN A 335 -3.14 -20.31 -10.54
CA GLN A 335 -2.75 -18.92 -10.32
C GLN A 335 -2.14 -18.25 -11.56
N ALA A 336 -1.36 -18.98 -12.36
CA ALA A 336 -0.79 -18.48 -13.61
C ALA A 336 -1.87 -17.93 -14.55
N LYS A 337 -2.99 -18.66 -14.69
CA LYS A 337 -4.16 -18.26 -15.49
C LYS A 337 -4.90 -17.04 -14.94
N ASN A 338 -4.84 -16.82 -13.63
CA ASN A 338 -5.44 -15.64 -13.02
C ASN A 338 -4.56 -14.42 -13.26
N ILE A 339 -3.26 -14.57 -13.03
CA ILE A 339 -2.27 -13.50 -13.16
C ILE A 339 -2.20 -12.95 -14.59
N CYS A 340 -2.24 -13.79 -15.62
CA CYS A 340 -2.23 -13.31 -17.00
C CYS A 340 -3.49 -12.49 -17.36
N LYS A 341 -4.61 -12.70 -16.67
CA LYS A 341 -5.86 -11.94 -16.90
C LYS A 341 -5.89 -10.60 -16.18
N ILE A 342 -5.29 -10.52 -15.00
CA ILE A 342 -5.39 -9.34 -14.13
C ILE A 342 -4.18 -8.41 -14.24
N LEU A 343 -3.01 -8.91 -14.67
CA LEU A 343 -1.84 -8.05 -14.89
C LEU A 343 -1.94 -7.37 -16.25
N GLN A 344 -1.86 -6.05 -16.20
CA GLN A 344 -1.90 -5.19 -17.37
C GLN A 344 -0.67 -4.28 -17.41
N ARG A 345 -0.38 -3.73 -18.57
CA ARG A 345 0.65 -2.69 -18.75
C ARG A 345 0.10 -1.50 -19.51
N LYS A 346 0.75 -0.35 -19.35
CA LYS A 346 0.64 0.76 -20.28
C LYS A 346 2.01 1.02 -20.88
N PHE A 347 2.15 0.72 -22.16
CA PHE A 347 3.36 1.13 -22.88
C PHE A 347 3.26 2.61 -23.23
N TRP A 348 4.42 3.23 -23.44
CA TRP A 348 4.52 4.61 -23.89
C TRP A 348 5.67 4.75 -24.88
N ARG A 349 5.67 5.86 -25.62
CA ARG A 349 6.73 6.18 -26.58
C ARG A 349 7.20 7.61 -26.43
N ASP A 350 8.50 7.80 -26.55
CA ASP A 350 9.17 9.10 -26.64
C ASP A 350 9.96 9.21 -27.96
N ASN A 351 10.88 10.17 -28.01
CA ASN A 351 11.68 10.52 -29.19
C ASN A 351 10.78 10.94 -30.37
N GLU A 352 10.29 12.18 -30.28
CA GLU A 352 9.48 12.82 -31.32
C GLU A 352 10.30 12.97 -32.61
N VAL A 353 9.79 12.41 -33.70
CA VAL A 353 10.33 12.54 -35.05
C VAL A 353 9.28 13.22 -35.91
N ILE A 354 9.69 14.29 -36.59
CA ILE A 354 8.86 15.06 -37.53
C ILE A 354 9.27 14.68 -38.94
N ASP A 355 8.33 14.19 -39.74
CA ASP A 355 8.59 13.89 -41.15
C ASP A 355 8.63 15.15 -42.03
N LYS A 356 8.91 14.98 -43.32
CA LYS A 356 9.01 16.09 -44.28
C LYS A 356 7.69 16.86 -44.46
N ASP A 357 6.56 16.22 -44.15
CA ASP A 357 5.22 16.79 -44.26
C ASP A 357 4.74 17.42 -42.93
N GLY A 358 5.59 17.38 -41.89
CA GLY A 358 5.29 17.93 -40.57
C GLY A 358 4.54 16.99 -39.63
N ASN A 359 4.34 15.72 -40.00
CA ASN A 359 3.66 14.75 -39.13
C ASN A 359 4.60 14.27 -38.02
N LYS A 360 4.06 14.20 -36.81
CA LYS A 360 4.77 13.74 -35.61
C LYS A 360 4.61 12.24 -35.41
N SER A 361 5.71 11.57 -35.10
CA SER A 361 5.75 10.16 -34.68
C SER A 361 6.67 9.98 -33.47
N TYR A 362 6.49 8.89 -32.72
CA TYR A 362 7.28 8.57 -31.52
C TYR A 362 7.83 7.17 -31.67
N THR A 363 9.16 7.05 -31.63
CA THR A 363 9.88 5.88 -32.14
C THR A 363 10.36 4.93 -31.06
N ASN A 364 10.76 5.45 -29.91
CA ASN A 364 11.33 4.63 -28.85
C ASN A 364 10.22 4.15 -27.90
N ARG A 365 10.09 2.84 -27.75
CA ARG A 365 8.99 2.19 -27.02
C ARG A 365 9.46 1.70 -25.66
N HIS A 366 8.70 2.05 -24.64
CA HIS A 366 8.86 1.57 -23.26
C HIS A 366 7.61 0.79 -22.85
N ASP A 367 7.78 -0.45 -22.40
CA ASP A 367 6.64 -1.32 -22.13
C ASP A 367 5.90 -1.00 -20.82
N PHE A 368 6.54 -0.29 -19.90
CA PHE A 368 6.00 0.03 -18.58
C PHE A 368 6.23 1.51 -18.27
N ARG A 369 5.22 2.14 -17.66
CA ARG A 369 5.37 3.48 -17.08
C ARG A 369 6.15 3.42 -15.78
N SER A 370 6.76 4.52 -15.37
CA SER A 370 7.34 4.65 -14.04
C SER A 370 6.35 5.25 -13.05
N LEU A 371 6.60 5.08 -11.75
CA LEU A 371 5.89 5.78 -10.69
C LEU A 371 5.99 7.31 -10.82
N GLU A 372 7.09 7.80 -11.38
CA GLU A 372 7.27 9.22 -11.69
C GLU A 372 6.24 9.71 -12.72
N MET A 373 5.97 8.92 -13.77
CA MET A 373 4.93 9.27 -14.75
C MET A 373 3.53 9.31 -14.11
N ILE A 374 3.25 8.42 -13.16
CA ILE A 374 2.01 8.47 -12.38
C ILE A 374 1.98 9.73 -11.53
N ASN A 375 3.07 10.07 -10.84
CA ASN A 375 3.19 11.27 -10.03
C ASN A 375 2.94 12.56 -10.84
N ASP A 376 3.46 12.65 -12.07
CA ASP A 376 3.22 13.79 -12.96
C ASP A 376 1.71 14.02 -13.17
N ILE A 377 0.95 12.95 -13.43
CA ILE A 377 -0.50 13.01 -13.62
C ILE A 377 -1.22 13.36 -12.32
N GLU A 378 -0.83 12.75 -11.19
CA GLU A 378 -1.41 13.10 -9.89
C GLU A 378 -1.13 14.56 -9.50
N CYS A 379 0.03 15.12 -9.89
CA CYS A 379 0.36 16.52 -9.66
C CYS A 379 -0.57 17.42 -10.47
N LEU A 380 -0.83 17.06 -11.74
CA LEU A 380 -1.81 17.75 -12.57
C LEU A 380 -3.22 17.68 -12.01
N ARG A 381 -3.62 16.56 -11.39
CA ARG A 381 -4.93 16.44 -10.72
C ARG A 381 -5.03 17.37 -9.54
N LEU A 382 -3.96 17.45 -8.72
CA LEU A 382 -3.91 18.37 -7.60
C LEU A 382 -4.04 19.83 -8.06
N LEU A 383 -3.29 20.24 -9.09
CA LEU A 383 -3.37 21.60 -9.66
C LEU A 383 -4.71 21.87 -10.38
N GLY A 384 -5.25 20.88 -11.08
CA GLY A 384 -6.48 20.97 -11.86
C GLY A 384 -7.76 20.95 -11.01
N SER A 385 -7.69 20.37 -9.80
CA SER A 385 -8.81 20.27 -8.85
C SER A 385 -9.45 21.63 -8.50
N HIS A 386 -8.71 22.73 -8.68
CA HIS A 386 -9.19 24.09 -8.48
C HIS A 386 -10.41 24.49 -9.35
N TYR A 387 -10.74 23.75 -10.41
CA TYR A 387 -11.82 24.10 -11.33
C TYR A 387 -13.22 23.55 -10.96
N ARG A 388 -13.39 22.61 -10.03
CA ARG A 388 -14.71 22.06 -9.63
C ARG A 388 -15.15 22.62 -8.26
N GLN A 389 -15.87 23.74 -8.31
CA GLN A 389 -16.17 24.68 -7.20
C GLN A 389 -17.18 24.22 -6.12
N LYS A 390 -17.19 22.96 -5.65
CA LYS A 390 -18.01 22.56 -4.47
C LYS A 390 -17.22 22.26 -3.20
N PHE A 391 -15.89 22.11 -3.29
CA PHE A 391 -15.00 21.85 -2.16
C PHE A 391 -13.71 22.72 -2.31
N LEU A 392 -13.63 23.96 -1.80
CA LEU A 392 -12.44 24.87 -1.92
C LEU A 392 -12.30 25.90 -0.75
N PRO A 393 -11.14 26.60 -0.44
CA PRO A 393 -9.79 26.74 -1.12
C PRO A 393 -8.39 26.37 -0.46
N VAL A 394 -7.41 25.93 -1.28
CA VAL A 394 -6.11 25.27 -0.95
C VAL A 394 -5.21 26.16 -0.10
N LYS A 395 -4.56 25.58 0.93
CA LYS A 395 -3.36 26.19 1.50
C LYS A 395 -2.24 25.98 0.49
N TYR A 396 -1.97 26.97 -0.35
CA TYR A 396 -0.58 27.21 -0.69
C TYR A 396 0.13 27.35 0.67
N PHE A 397 1.29 26.71 0.83
CA PHE A 397 2.23 27.16 1.84
C PHE A 397 2.38 28.65 1.62
N ASP A 398 1.85 29.43 2.56
CA ASP A 398 2.07 30.86 2.57
C ASP A 398 3.55 31.06 2.88
N ILE A 399 4.36 31.13 1.82
CA ILE A 399 5.77 31.47 1.90
C ILE A 399 5.98 32.88 2.49
N THR A 400 4.91 33.67 2.73
CA THR A 400 5.01 34.96 3.42
C THR A 400 5.08 34.84 4.95
N ARG A 401 4.77 33.67 5.54
CA ARG A 401 4.93 33.42 7.00
C ARG A 401 6.14 32.55 7.37
N PHE A 402 7.15 32.51 6.51
CA PHE A 402 8.49 32.15 6.99
C PHE A 402 8.96 33.25 7.94
N ASN A 403 9.10 32.94 9.22
CA ASN A 403 9.65 33.86 10.20
C ASN A 403 11.13 34.13 9.84
N THR A 404 11.38 35.23 9.13
CA THR A 404 12.70 35.63 8.63
C THR A 404 13.73 35.91 9.74
N ASN A 405 13.30 35.90 11.01
CA ASN A 405 14.12 36.38 12.11
C ASN A 405 14.88 35.29 12.88
N ASN A 406 14.74 34.01 12.53
CA ASN A 406 15.43 32.93 13.27
C ASN A 406 16.02 31.80 12.40
N SER A 407 16.51 32.10 11.21
CA SER A 407 17.42 31.18 10.51
C SER A 407 18.62 31.92 9.97
N SER A 408 19.80 31.49 10.41
CA SER A 408 21.08 31.78 9.77
C SER A 408 20.89 31.86 8.24
N ARG A 409 21.22 33.00 7.64
CA ARG A 409 21.26 33.20 6.19
C ARG A 409 22.23 32.22 5.56
N LYS A 410 21.79 30.99 5.31
CA LYS A 410 22.17 30.27 4.11
C LYS A 410 21.12 30.68 3.10
N ASP A 411 21.51 31.49 2.12
CA ASP A 411 20.72 31.67 0.90
C ASP A 411 20.32 30.28 0.41
N ARG A 412 19.08 29.90 0.69
CA ARG A 412 18.45 28.78 -0.01
C ARG A 412 18.05 29.41 -1.33
N SER A 413 18.95 29.36 -2.32
CA SER A 413 18.52 29.49 -3.70
C SER A 413 17.46 28.42 -3.89
N PHE A 414 16.20 28.83 -3.98
CA PHE A 414 15.21 27.99 -4.64
C PHE A 414 15.70 27.94 -6.08
N ASN A 415 16.40 26.86 -6.45
CA ASN A 415 16.70 26.63 -7.85
C ASN A 415 15.34 26.50 -8.52
N THR A 416 14.93 27.53 -9.26
CA THR A 416 13.69 27.57 -10.04
C THR A 416 13.86 26.72 -11.29
N ASP A 417 14.41 25.52 -11.14
CA ASP A 417 14.71 24.61 -12.24
C ASP A 417 13.38 24.06 -12.74
N TRP A 418 12.73 24.82 -13.62
CA TRP A 418 11.68 24.32 -14.48
C TRP A 418 12.21 23.06 -15.15
N ARG A 419 11.66 21.91 -14.77
CA ARG A 419 11.98 20.64 -15.41
C ARG A 419 11.15 20.54 -16.67
N TYR A 420 11.82 20.53 -17.81
CA TYR A 420 11.17 20.16 -19.07
C TYR A 420 10.76 18.69 -19.00
N ILE A 421 9.49 18.40 -19.25
CA ILE A 421 8.97 17.04 -19.41
C ILE A 421 8.88 16.79 -20.91
N GLU A 422 9.63 15.82 -21.40
CA GLU A 422 9.65 15.51 -22.84
C GLU A 422 8.27 15.03 -23.33
N PRO A 423 7.86 15.42 -24.55
CA PRO A 423 6.64 14.91 -25.17
C PRO A 423 6.70 13.39 -25.29
N LYS A 424 5.62 12.74 -24.83
CA LYS A 424 5.45 11.29 -24.88
C LYS A 424 4.02 10.94 -25.22
N VAL A 425 3.83 9.78 -25.86
CA VAL A 425 2.51 9.21 -26.13
C VAL A 425 2.35 7.97 -25.29
N GLU A 426 1.30 7.95 -24.47
CA GLU A 426 0.97 6.85 -23.57
C GLU A 426 -0.30 6.16 -24.04
N LEU A 427 -0.36 4.83 -23.88
CA LEU A 427 -1.60 4.09 -24.04
C LEU A 427 -2.66 4.54 -23.01
N MET A 428 -3.84 4.97 -23.46
CA MET A 428 -4.88 5.53 -22.58
C MET A 428 -5.39 4.53 -21.53
N LYS A 429 -5.60 3.28 -21.95
CA LYS A 429 -6.07 2.17 -21.12
C LYS A 429 -5.03 1.06 -21.08
N SER A 430 -4.82 0.48 -19.92
CA SER A 430 -3.90 -0.64 -19.74
C SER A 430 -4.40 -1.89 -20.49
N GLU A 431 -3.47 -2.70 -20.98
CA GLU A 431 -3.74 -3.93 -21.75
C GLU A 431 -3.07 -5.15 -21.11
N THR A 432 -3.69 -6.32 -21.26
CA THR A 432 -3.05 -7.60 -20.93
C THR A 432 -1.84 -7.83 -21.83
N PHE A 433 -0.74 -8.31 -21.26
CA PHE A 433 0.51 -8.49 -22.01
C PHE A 433 1.23 -9.82 -21.79
N LEU A 434 0.75 -10.62 -20.83
CA LEU A 434 1.27 -11.95 -20.56
C LEU A 434 0.31 -12.98 -21.14
N ASP A 435 0.86 -14.06 -21.68
CA ASP A 435 0.12 -15.29 -21.91
C ASP A 435 0.33 -16.30 -20.76
N GLU A 436 -0.35 -17.45 -20.82
CA GLU A 436 -0.21 -18.48 -19.79
C GLU A 436 1.22 -19.06 -19.75
N LYS A 437 1.88 -19.20 -20.91
CA LYS A 437 3.23 -19.79 -21.00
C LYS A 437 4.27 -18.90 -20.34
N ASP A 438 4.10 -17.58 -20.41
CA ASP A 438 4.95 -16.61 -19.71
C ASP A 438 4.90 -16.78 -18.18
N CYS A 439 3.80 -17.34 -17.67
CA CYS A 439 3.54 -17.48 -16.25
C CYS A 439 3.90 -18.86 -15.66
N LEU A 440 4.15 -19.89 -16.47
CA LEU A 440 4.46 -21.24 -15.97
C LEU A 440 5.88 -21.35 -15.37
N ILE A 441 6.04 -22.19 -14.34
CA ILE A 441 7.31 -22.40 -13.59
C ILE A 441 7.65 -23.87 -13.28
#